data_AF-A0A7C5ZFA5-F1
#
_entry.id   AF-A0A7C5ZFA5-F1
#
_cell.length_a   1.000
_cell.length_b   1.000
_cell.length_c   1.000
_cell.angle_alpha   90.00
_cell.angle_beta   90.00
_cell.angle_gamma   90.00
#
_symmetry.space_group_name_H-M   'P 1'
#
loop_
_entity.id
_entity.type
_entity.pdbx_description
1 polymer ?
#
loop_
_entity_poly.entity_id
_entity_poly.type
_entity_poly.pdbx_seq_one_letter_code
_entity_poly.pdbx_strand_id
1 'polypeptide(L)'
;MKKPGMFIIAILGAALIMTRCERNPVTADGKDEFDSAIEEIERLSTDILTLHEENLLNPETENPGRRLLVAIHKLDLLIHRVRFVVIRSRNEEAAAVLDEARAAYQQAVAAARAEEWETAFEFVKEGRYLAIEALKMARETLETRREAIHEALQAKLDELDGLLAEVETLLTEETENASKLYERALAHRNRAALALADGRLRAAGFHIHEGFWFGRLALRFISQDHRADNLK
;
A
#
# COMPACT_ATOMS: atom_id res chain seq x y z
N MET A 1 8.80 39.02 -3.35
CA MET A 1 7.48 38.49 -2.98
C MET A 1 7.50 36.97 -3.18
N LYS A 2 7.61 36.18 -2.10
CA LYS A 2 7.67 34.71 -2.16
C LYS A 2 6.26 34.13 -1.94
N LYS A 3 5.83 33.24 -2.83
CA LYS A 3 4.48 32.63 -2.85
C LYS A 3 4.29 31.67 -1.67
N PRO A 4 3.25 31.84 -0.82
CA PRO A 4 2.88 30.89 0.22
C PRO A 4 1.89 29.87 -0.38
N GLY A 5 2.37 28.94 -1.21
CA GLY A 5 1.51 27.96 -1.88
C GLY A 5 1.87 26.51 -1.64
N MET A 6 3.08 26.23 -1.14
CA MET A 6 3.65 24.88 -1.15
C MET A 6 3.56 24.15 0.20
N PHE A 7 3.28 24.87 1.30
CA PHE A 7 3.18 24.28 2.64
C PHE A 7 1.78 23.75 2.99
N ILE A 8 0.73 24.22 2.31
CA ILE A 8 -0.65 23.83 2.62
C ILE A 8 -0.98 22.44 2.07
N ILE A 9 -0.33 21.99 0.99
CA ILE A 9 -0.56 20.67 0.39
C ILE A 9 0.05 19.55 1.27
N ALA A 10 1.17 19.81 1.95
CA ALA A 10 1.79 18.84 2.86
C ALA A 10 0.96 18.61 4.15
N ILE A 11 0.28 19.64 4.66
CA ILE A 11 -0.55 19.55 5.88
C ILE A 11 -1.90 18.89 5.59
N LEU A 12 -2.50 19.12 4.42
CA LEU A 12 -3.73 18.42 4.00
C LEU A 12 -3.50 16.93 3.71
N GLY A 13 -2.30 16.53 3.26
CA GLY A 13 -1.93 15.12 3.12
C GLY A 13 -1.86 14.36 4.44
N ALA A 14 -1.43 15.01 5.52
CA ALA A 14 -1.38 14.42 6.86
C ALA A 14 -2.75 14.39 7.55
N ALA A 15 -3.60 15.40 7.33
CA ALA A 15 -4.93 15.48 7.94
C ALA A 15 -5.92 14.45 7.35
N LEU A 16 -5.83 14.11 6.06
CA LEU A 16 -6.70 13.10 5.44
C LEU A 16 -6.40 11.66 5.90
N ILE A 17 -5.26 11.42 6.56
CA ILE A 17 -4.93 10.13 7.18
C ILE A 17 -5.63 9.99 8.55
N MET A 18 -6.06 11.09 9.19
CA MET A 18 -6.55 11.08 10.58
C MET A 18 -8.07 10.87 10.74
N THR A 19 -8.89 11.07 9.70
CA THR A 19 -10.36 11.03 9.86
C THR A 19 -11.01 9.65 9.66
N ARG A 20 -10.26 8.55 9.76
CA ARG A 20 -10.81 7.18 9.83
C ARG A 20 -10.24 6.35 10.98
N CYS A 21 -9.85 6.98 12.08
CA CYS A 21 -9.45 6.32 13.33
C CYS A 21 -10.65 6.03 14.24
N GLU A 22 -11.61 5.24 13.78
CA GLU A 22 -12.57 4.55 14.64
C GLU A 22 -12.65 3.07 14.21
N ARG A 23 -11.55 2.34 14.43
CA ARG A 23 -11.52 0.88 14.59
C ARG A 23 -10.14 0.48 15.11
N ASN A 24 -10.13 -0.36 16.13
CA ASN A 24 -8.95 -0.95 16.77
C ASN A 24 -7.87 -1.34 15.73
N PRO A 25 -6.62 -0.86 15.84
CA PRO A 25 -5.63 -0.96 14.77
C PRO A 25 -4.86 -2.30 14.73
N VAL A 26 -5.26 -3.31 15.49
CA VAL A 26 -4.39 -4.48 15.76
C VAL A 26 -4.74 -5.73 14.92
N THR A 27 -5.89 -5.81 14.24
CA THR A 27 -6.36 -7.12 13.72
C THR A 27 -6.93 -7.14 12.29
N ALA A 28 -6.59 -6.19 11.43
CA ALA A 28 -6.91 -6.34 10.00
C ALA A 28 -5.79 -5.75 9.16
N ASP A 29 -4.74 -6.55 8.98
CA ASP A 29 -3.69 -6.25 8.01
C ASP A 29 -4.33 -6.31 6.61
N GLY A 30 -4.58 -5.15 6.01
CA GLY A 30 -4.99 -5.04 4.59
C GLY A 30 -3.91 -5.48 3.58
N LYS A 31 -2.94 -6.27 4.07
CA LYS A 31 -1.91 -7.02 3.37
C LYS A 31 -2.46 -8.39 2.95
N ASP A 32 -3.16 -9.10 3.85
CA ASP A 32 -3.70 -10.44 3.58
C ASP A 32 -4.77 -10.41 2.47
N GLU A 33 -5.63 -9.40 2.47
CA GLU A 33 -6.63 -9.19 1.40
C GLU A 33 -5.99 -8.81 0.06
N PHE A 34 -4.84 -8.14 0.08
CA PHE A 34 -4.14 -7.73 -1.13
C PHE A 34 -3.36 -8.89 -1.74
N ASP A 35 -2.61 -9.63 -0.93
CA ASP A 35 -1.84 -10.80 -1.36
C ASP A 35 -2.77 -11.89 -1.90
N SER A 36 -3.92 -12.13 -1.23
CA SER A 36 -4.96 -13.04 -1.73
C SER A 36 -5.54 -12.61 -3.09
N ALA A 37 -5.70 -11.30 -3.33
CA ALA A 37 -6.16 -10.80 -4.62
C ALA A 37 -5.11 -11.01 -5.73
N ILE A 38 -3.82 -10.90 -5.42
CA ILE A 38 -2.73 -11.17 -6.36
C ILE A 38 -2.69 -12.66 -6.74
N GLU A 39 -2.79 -13.56 -5.77
CA GLU A 39 -2.85 -15.00 -6.02
C GLU A 39 -4.04 -15.38 -6.93
N GLU A 40 -5.20 -14.76 -6.70
CA GLU A 40 -6.37 -14.97 -7.54
C GLU A 40 -6.14 -14.47 -8.98
N ILE A 41 -5.48 -13.32 -9.16
CA ILE A 41 -5.12 -12.77 -10.46
C ILE A 41 -4.18 -13.72 -11.22
N GLU A 42 -3.12 -14.21 -10.56
CA GLU A 42 -2.15 -15.13 -11.17
C GLU A 42 -2.80 -16.46 -11.59
N ARG A 43 -3.69 -16.99 -10.74
CA ARG A 43 -4.48 -18.19 -11.06
C ARG A 43 -5.38 -17.96 -12.27
N LEU A 44 -6.13 -16.86 -12.31
CA LEU A 44 -7.01 -16.52 -13.43
C LEU A 44 -6.23 -16.36 -14.74
N SER A 45 -5.06 -15.71 -14.69
CA SER A 45 -4.19 -15.55 -15.86
C SER A 45 -3.69 -16.89 -16.40
N THR A 46 -3.25 -17.78 -15.51
CA THR A 46 -2.80 -19.14 -15.87
C THR A 46 -3.94 -19.95 -16.46
N ASP A 47 -5.13 -19.94 -15.84
CA ASP A 47 -6.30 -20.67 -16.34
C ASP A 47 -6.67 -20.22 -17.77
N ILE A 48 -6.57 -18.92 -18.09
CA ILE A 48 -6.84 -18.39 -19.43
C ILE A 48 -5.82 -18.91 -20.45
N LEU A 49 -4.52 -18.96 -20.09
CA LEU A 49 -3.48 -19.50 -20.97
C LEU A 49 -3.73 -20.98 -21.27
N THR A 50 -4.03 -21.78 -20.24
CA THR A 50 -4.33 -23.21 -20.41
C THR A 50 -5.52 -23.42 -21.33
N LEU A 51 -6.60 -22.65 -21.18
CA LEU A 51 -7.77 -22.74 -22.08
C LEU A 51 -7.44 -22.38 -23.53
N HIS A 52 -6.54 -21.43 -23.75
CA HIS A 52 -6.07 -21.08 -25.10
C HIS A 52 -5.19 -22.17 -25.70
N GLU A 53 -4.26 -22.74 -24.93
CA GLU A 53 -3.41 -23.86 -25.36
C GLU A 53 -4.23 -25.12 -25.68
N GLU A 54 -5.21 -25.45 -24.84
CA GLU A 54 -6.16 -26.54 -25.08
C GLU A 54 -6.95 -26.32 -26.39
N ASN A 55 -7.36 -25.09 -26.68
CA ASN A 55 -8.03 -24.78 -27.94
C ASN A 55 -7.12 -25.00 -29.16
N LEU A 56 -5.83 -24.66 -29.06
CA LEU A 56 -4.85 -24.84 -30.14
C LEU A 56 -4.50 -26.32 -30.37
N LEU A 57 -4.35 -27.10 -29.29
CA LEU A 57 -3.92 -28.51 -29.37
C LEU A 57 -5.07 -29.45 -29.76
N ASN A 58 -6.30 -29.06 -29.42
CA ASN A 58 -7.47 -29.93 -29.45
C ASN A 58 -8.71 -29.19 -29.99
N PRO A 59 -8.66 -28.65 -31.23
CA PRO A 59 -9.75 -27.86 -31.79
C PRO A 59 -11.05 -28.66 -32.02
N GLU A 60 -10.95 -29.99 -32.19
CA GLU A 60 -12.09 -30.87 -32.49
C GLU A 60 -12.68 -31.59 -31.28
N THR A 61 -11.99 -31.63 -30.14
CA THR A 61 -12.51 -32.26 -28.92
C THR A 61 -13.23 -31.22 -28.08
N GLU A 62 -14.48 -31.48 -27.70
CA GLU A 62 -15.35 -30.64 -26.85
C GLU A 62 -15.52 -29.16 -27.26
N ASN A 63 -16.69 -28.86 -27.85
CA ASN A 63 -17.34 -27.54 -28.00
C ASN A 63 -16.42 -26.32 -27.74
N PRO A 64 -15.66 -25.84 -28.74
CA PRO A 64 -14.76 -24.69 -28.59
C PRO A 64 -15.47 -23.43 -28.08
N GLY A 65 -16.76 -23.28 -28.40
CA GLY A 65 -17.59 -22.20 -27.85
C GLY A 65 -17.70 -22.25 -26.33
N ARG A 66 -17.79 -23.43 -25.71
CA ARG A 66 -17.82 -23.57 -24.25
C ARG A 66 -16.50 -23.13 -23.61
N ARG A 67 -15.36 -23.57 -24.15
CA ARG A 67 -14.04 -23.17 -23.64
C ARG A 67 -13.83 -21.67 -23.76
N LEU A 68 -14.19 -21.09 -24.89
CA LEU A 68 -14.12 -19.65 -25.11
C LEU A 68 -14.99 -18.87 -24.11
N LEU A 69 -16.22 -19.31 -23.87
CA LEU A 69 -17.10 -18.66 -22.89
C LEU A 69 -16.50 -18.68 -21.48
N VAL A 70 -15.85 -19.79 -21.09
CA VAL A 70 -15.12 -19.87 -19.82
C VAL A 70 -13.92 -18.92 -19.81
N ALA A 71 -13.17 -18.83 -20.92
CA ALA A 71 -12.02 -17.94 -21.03
C ALA A 71 -12.43 -16.45 -20.97
N ILE A 72 -13.50 -16.06 -21.66
CA ILE A 72 -14.09 -14.72 -21.60
C ILE A 72 -14.56 -14.38 -20.18
N HIS A 73 -15.23 -15.31 -19.49
CA HIS A 73 -15.66 -15.10 -18.12
C HIS A 73 -14.47 -14.92 -17.16
N LYS A 74 -13.44 -15.76 -17.29
CA LYS A 74 -12.21 -15.62 -16.49
C LYS A 74 -11.48 -14.31 -16.79
N LEU A 75 -11.48 -13.84 -18.04
CA LEU A 75 -10.91 -12.55 -18.40
C LEU A 75 -11.65 -11.39 -17.74
N ASP A 76 -12.99 -11.41 -17.70
CA ASP A 76 -13.78 -10.40 -16.99
C ASP A 76 -13.41 -10.35 -15.49
N LEU A 77 -13.34 -11.53 -14.85
CA LEU A 77 -12.90 -11.63 -13.45
C LEU A 77 -11.48 -11.10 -13.25
N LEU A 78 -10.55 -11.45 -14.14
CA LEU A 78 -9.17 -10.98 -14.12
C LEU A 78 -9.10 -9.45 -14.18
N ILE A 79 -9.77 -8.84 -15.16
CA ILE A 79 -9.83 -7.39 -15.35
C ILE A 79 -10.43 -6.72 -14.10
N HIS A 80 -11.49 -7.30 -13.53
CA HIS A 80 -12.13 -6.77 -12.33
C HIS A 80 -11.19 -6.80 -11.12
N ARG A 81 -10.42 -7.89 -10.93
CA ARG A 81 -9.44 -7.99 -9.84
C ARG A 81 -8.27 -7.02 -10.03
N VAL A 82 -7.72 -6.94 -11.23
CA VAL A 82 -6.64 -5.99 -11.56
C VAL A 82 -7.10 -4.55 -11.33
N ARG A 83 -8.35 -4.21 -11.67
CA ARG A 83 -8.92 -2.87 -11.43
C ARG A 83 -8.76 -2.41 -9.99
N PHE A 84 -8.96 -3.30 -9.01
CA PHE A 84 -8.79 -2.95 -7.60
C PHE A 84 -7.36 -2.50 -7.29
N VAL A 85 -6.37 -3.23 -7.81
CA VAL A 85 -4.94 -2.93 -7.62
C VAL A 85 -4.56 -1.62 -8.30
N VAL A 86 -5.03 -1.40 -9.54
CA VAL A 86 -4.78 -0.18 -10.32
C VAL A 86 -5.39 1.06 -9.66
N ILE A 87 -6.63 0.98 -9.16
CA ILE A 87 -7.25 2.10 -8.42
C ILE A 87 -6.44 2.43 -7.16
N ARG A 88 -5.97 1.40 -6.45
CA ARG A 88 -5.16 1.58 -5.23
C ARG A 88 -3.79 2.17 -5.52
N SER A 89 -3.16 1.80 -6.65
CA SER A 89 -1.88 2.35 -7.07
C SER A 89 -1.98 3.82 -7.50
N ARG A 90 -3.16 4.29 -7.96
CA ARG A 90 -3.31 5.63 -8.56
C ARG A 90 -2.28 5.88 -9.66
N ASN A 91 -1.93 4.84 -10.42
CA ASN A 91 -1.09 4.95 -11.60
C ASN A 91 -2.01 5.15 -12.82
N GLU A 92 -1.93 6.32 -13.45
CA GLU A 92 -2.77 6.70 -14.59
C GLU A 92 -2.44 5.90 -15.86
N GLU A 93 -1.16 5.55 -16.07
CA GLU A 93 -0.73 4.72 -17.20
C GLU A 93 -1.26 3.29 -17.05
N ALA A 94 -1.18 2.73 -15.84
CA ALA A 94 -1.76 1.42 -15.54
C ALA A 94 -3.30 1.42 -15.71
N ALA A 95 -3.97 2.55 -15.43
CA ALA A 95 -5.39 2.71 -15.69
C ALA A 95 -5.72 2.73 -17.19
N ALA A 96 -4.91 3.41 -18.01
CA ALA A 96 -5.06 3.43 -19.45
C ALA A 96 -4.89 2.03 -20.06
N VAL A 97 -3.83 1.30 -19.68
CA VAL A 97 -3.59 -0.07 -20.15
C VAL A 97 -4.72 -1.02 -19.73
N LEU A 98 -5.29 -0.82 -18.54
CA LEU A 98 -6.46 -1.60 -18.11
C LEU A 98 -7.73 -1.29 -18.91
N ASP A 99 -7.91 -0.05 -19.37
CA ASP A 99 -9.02 0.31 -20.25
C ASP A 99 -8.85 -0.31 -21.64
N GLU A 100 -7.61 -0.44 -22.15
CA GLU A 100 -7.32 -1.24 -23.35
C GLU A 100 -7.65 -2.72 -23.15
N ALA A 101 -7.31 -3.30 -21.99
CA ALA A 101 -7.70 -4.68 -21.66
C ALA A 101 -9.24 -4.88 -21.68
N ARG A 102 -10.00 -3.88 -21.22
CA ARG A 102 -11.47 -3.90 -21.31
C ARG A 102 -11.97 -3.79 -22.75
N ALA A 103 -11.30 -3.01 -23.59
CA ALA A 103 -11.63 -2.93 -25.01
C ALA A 103 -11.41 -4.30 -25.70
N ALA A 104 -10.30 -4.97 -25.43
CA ALA A 104 -10.02 -6.32 -25.91
C ALA A 104 -11.08 -7.32 -25.42
N TYR A 105 -11.51 -7.25 -24.15
CA TYR A 105 -12.63 -8.06 -23.65
C TYR A 105 -13.93 -7.82 -24.44
N GLN A 106 -14.27 -6.56 -24.73
CA GLN A 106 -15.47 -6.23 -25.52
C GLN A 106 -15.39 -6.77 -26.95
N GLN A 107 -14.20 -6.72 -27.56
CA GLN A 107 -13.92 -7.29 -28.88
C GLN A 107 -14.03 -8.81 -28.86
N ALA A 108 -13.51 -9.48 -27.82
CA ALA A 108 -13.64 -10.93 -27.64
C ALA A 108 -15.12 -11.35 -27.55
N VAL A 109 -15.94 -10.62 -26.78
CA VAL A 109 -17.38 -10.87 -26.69
C VAL A 109 -18.08 -10.66 -28.04
N ALA A 110 -17.70 -9.62 -28.79
CA ALA A 110 -18.27 -9.35 -30.11
C ALA A 110 -17.93 -10.47 -31.12
N ALA A 111 -16.65 -10.88 -31.19
CA ALA A 111 -16.20 -11.97 -32.05
C ALA A 111 -16.87 -13.31 -31.66
N ALA A 112 -17.00 -13.60 -30.36
CA ALA A 112 -17.71 -14.80 -29.88
C ALA A 112 -19.19 -14.82 -30.31
N ARG A 113 -19.86 -13.66 -30.31
CA ARG A 113 -21.25 -13.54 -30.80
C ARG A 113 -21.37 -13.71 -32.31
N ALA A 114 -20.31 -13.37 -33.05
CA ALA A 114 -20.22 -13.58 -34.49
C ALA A 114 -19.76 -15.00 -34.86
N GLU A 115 -19.55 -15.88 -33.87
CA GLU A 115 -19.01 -17.24 -34.06
C GLU A 115 -17.58 -17.25 -34.64
N GLU A 116 -16.85 -16.15 -34.51
CA GLU A 116 -15.44 -15.99 -34.90
C GLU A 116 -14.53 -16.47 -33.75
N TRP A 117 -14.49 -17.78 -33.52
CA TRP A 117 -13.91 -18.37 -32.31
C TRP A 117 -12.42 -18.10 -32.15
N GLU A 118 -11.63 -18.25 -33.21
CA GLU A 118 -10.18 -18.02 -33.17
C GLU A 118 -9.86 -16.55 -32.86
N THR A 119 -10.54 -15.62 -33.55
CA THR A 119 -10.42 -14.18 -33.32
C THR A 119 -10.81 -13.80 -31.89
N ALA A 120 -11.87 -14.40 -31.35
CA ALA A 120 -12.28 -14.18 -29.98
C ALA A 120 -11.21 -14.65 -28.98
N PHE A 121 -10.56 -15.79 -29.22
CA PHE A 121 -9.46 -16.27 -28.38
C PHE A 121 -8.23 -15.35 -28.42
N GLU A 122 -7.89 -14.78 -29.59
CA GLU A 122 -6.80 -13.80 -29.67
C GLU A 122 -7.10 -12.54 -28.86
N PHE A 123 -8.32 -12.01 -28.93
CA PHE A 123 -8.73 -10.89 -28.08
C PHE A 123 -8.74 -11.24 -26.59
N VAL A 124 -9.09 -12.48 -26.22
CA VAL A 124 -8.98 -12.94 -24.83
C VAL A 124 -7.52 -12.92 -24.35
N LYS A 125 -6.61 -13.42 -25.18
CA LYS A 125 -5.17 -13.46 -24.89
C LYS A 125 -4.56 -12.07 -24.79
N GLU A 126 -4.95 -11.17 -25.69
CA GLU A 126 -4.57 -9.75 -25.67
C GLU A 126 -5.08 -9.07 -24.40
N GLY A 127 -6.38 -9.20 -24.08
CA GLY A 127 -6.95 -8.63 -22.86
C GLY A 127 -6.26 -9.15 -21.59
N ARG A 128 -5.91 -10.44 -21.55
CA ARG A 128 -5.11 -11.02 -20.46
C ARG A 128 -3.74 -10.36 -20.37
N TYR A 129 -3.02 -10.25 -21.49
CA TYR A 129 -1.70 -9.64 -21.53
C TYR A 129 -1.73 -8.20 -21.00
N LEU A 130 -2.64 -7.37 -21.50
CA LEU A 130 -2.81 -5.98 -21.08
C LEU A 130 -3.19 -5.88 -19.60
N ALA A 131 -4.09 -6.72 -19.10
CA ALA A 131 -4.45 -6.74 -17.69
C ALA A 131 -3.24 -7.06 -16.78
N ILE A 132 -2.35 -7.96 -17.21
CA ILE A 132 -1.14 -8.30 -16.46
C ILE A 132 -0.08 -7.20 -16.55
N GLU A 133 0.08 -6.55 -17.70
CA GLU A 133 0.95 -5.36 -17.82
C GLU A 133 0.47 -4.23 -16.89
N ALA A 134 -0.83 -3.92 -16.90
CA ALA A 134 -1.41 -2.95 -15.97
C ALA A 134 -1.16 -3.31 -14.50
N LEU A 135 -1.23 -4.59 -14.14
CA LEU A 135 -0.92 -5.05 -12.79
C LEU A 135 0.55 -4.78 -12.42
N LYS A 136 1.50 -5.10 -13.31
CA LYS A 136 2.94 -4.88 -13.05
C LYS A 136 3.23 -3.42 -12.79
N MET A 137 2.75 -2.53 -13.67
CA MET A 137 2.92 -1.08 -13.52
C MET A 137 2.33 -0.57 -12.20
N ALA A 138 1.13 -1.05 -11.83
CA ALA A 138 0.48 -0.70 -10.59
C ALA A 138 1.27 -1.18 -9.35
N ARG A 139 1.85 -2.38 -9.42
CA ARG A 139 2.69 -2.95 -8.36
C ARG A 139 3.98 -2.17 -8.17
N GLU A 140 4.72 -1.89 -9.24
CA GLU A 140 5.94 -1.08 -9.21
C GLU A 140 5.67 0.26 -8.52
N THR A 141 4.57 0.93 -8.88
CA THR A 141 4.17 2.20 -8.26
C THR A 141 3.88 2.07 -6.76
N LEU A 142 3.21 0.97 -6.35
CA LEU A 142 2.91 0.71 -4.94
C LEU A 142 4.17 0.38 -4.13
N GLU A 143 5.10 -0.38 -4.72
CA GLU A 143 6.39 -0.74 -4.13
C GLU A 143 7.25 0.51 -3.93
N THR A 144 7.42 1.35 -4.97
CA THR A 144 8.14 2.63 -4.84
C THR A 144 7.53 3.55 -3.78
N ARG A 145 6.19 3.64 -3.70
CA ARG A 145 5.54 4.41 -2.63
C ARG A 145 5.78 3.83 -1.26
N ARG A 146 5.77 2.50 -1.13
CA ARG A 146 6.05 1.81 0.13
C ARG A 146 7.47 2.08 0.60
N GLU A 147 8.44 2.02 -0.31
CA GLU A 147 9.84 2.35 -0.04
C GLU A 147 9.99 3.80 0.41
N ALA A 148 9.40 4.75 -0.32
CA ALA A 148 9.45 6.17 0.07
C ALA A 148 8.84 6.43 1.45
N ILE A 149 7.74 5.76 1.80
CA ILE A 149 7.15 5.84 3.15
C ILE A 149 8.09 5.21 4.19
N HIS A 150 8.70 4.07 3.87
CA HIS A 150 9.66 3.42 4.76
C HIS A 150 10.85 4.34 5.04
N GLU A 151 11.46 4.92 4.03
CA GLU A 151 12.57 5.88 4.16
C GLU A 151 12.17 7.10 4.99
N ALA A 152 10.98 7.68 4.73
CA ALA A 152 10.49 8.82 5.49
C ALA A 152 10.26 8.47 6.97
N LEU A 153 9.72 7.27 7.26
CA LEU A 153 9.54 6.80 8.62
C LEU A 153 10.87 6.48 9.31
N GLN A 154 11.85 5.93 8.59
CA GLN A 154 13.20 5.71 9.12
C GLN A 154 13.84 7.04 9.51
N ALA A 155 13.78 8.06 8.64
CA ALA A 155 14.27 9.39 8.98
C ALA A 155 13.56 9.99 10.21
N LYS A 156 12.25 9.74 10.38
CA LYS A 156 11.52 10.16 11.59
C LYS A 156 11.91 9.38 12.84
N LEU A 157 12.29 8.12 12.71
CA LEU A 157 12.84 7.34 13.82
C LEU A 157 14.20 7.90 14.24
N ASP A 158 15.05 8.28 13.28
CA ASP A 158 16.35 8.90 13.57
C ASP A 158 16.18 10.29 14.24
N GLU A 159 15.21 11.09 13.79
CA GLU A 159 14.85 12.35 14.48
C GLU A 159 14.36 12.11 15.92
N LEU A 160 13.62 11.02 16.17
CA LEU A 160 13.19 10.65 17.51
C LEU A 160 14.38 10.24 18.38
N ASP A 161 15.33 9.49 17.85
CA ASP A 161 16.55 9.12 18.56
C ASP A 161 17.34 10.37 18.99
N GLY A 162 17.42 11.38 18.12
CA GLY A 162 18.01 12.68 18.47
C GLY A 162 17.29 13.39 19.63
N LEU A 163 15.95 13.41 19.61
CA LEU A 163 15.14 13.96 20.71
C LEU A 163 15.37 13.20 22.02
N LEU A 164 15.42 11.87 21.96
CA LEU A 164 15.61 11.04 23.16
C LEU A 164 17.01 11.19 23.75
N ALA A 165 18.03 11.35 22.93
CA ALA A 165 19.38 11.66 23.40
C ALA A 165 19.45 13.03 24.12
N GLU A 166 18.71 14.04 23.62
CA GLU A 166 18.59 15.34 24.31
C GLU A 166 17.90 15.20 25.66
N VAL A 167 16.77 14.47 25.72
CA VAL A 167 16.07 14.19 26.97
C VAL A 167 17.00 13.50 27.97
N GLU A 168 17.67 12.42 27.54
CA GLU A 168 18.58 11.65 28.38
C GLU A 168 19.71 12.50 28.98
N THR A 169 20.30 13.37 28.17
CA THR A 169 21.38 14.27 28.61
C THR A 169 20.91 15.26 29.68
N LEU A 170 19.63 15.64 29.66
CA LEU A 170 19.03 16.62 30.57
C LEU A 170 18.36 15.98 31.80
N LEU A 171 18.19 14.65 31.82
CA LEU A 171 17.59 13.97 32.96
C LEU A 171 18.52 13.99 34.18
N THR A 172 17.94 14.31 35.33
CA THR A 172 18.60 14.23 36.64
C THR A 172 17.79 13.34 37.58
N GLU A 173 18.40 12.88 38.68
CA GLU A 173 17.74 12.04 39.69
C GLU A 173 16.47 12.69 40.29
N GLU A 174 16.34 14.01 40.20
CA GLU A 174 15.22 14.79 40.76
C GLU A 174 13.99 14.86 39.81
N THR A 175 14.13 14.45 38.55
CA THR A 175 13.09 14.60 37.51
C THR A 175 12.24 13.34 37.29
N GLU A 176 11.68 12.76 38.37
CA GLU A 176 10.99 11.46 38.35
C GLU A 176 9.89 11.33 37.27
N ASN A 177 9.08 12.38 37.07
CA ASN A 177 8.04 12.38 36.04
C ASN A 177 8.61 12.41 34.61
N ALA A 178 9.71 13.15 34.39
CA ALA A 178 10.38 13.18 33.10
C ALA A 178 11.01 11.81 32.78
N SER A 179 11.62 11.16 33.77
CA SER A 179 12.19 9.81 33.61
C SER A 179 11.12 8.79 33.19
N LYS A 180 9.94 8.80 33.81
CA LYS A 180 8.83 7.89 33.42
C LYS A 180 8.34 8.14 31.99
N LEU A 181 8.32 9.39 31.55
CA LEU A 181 7.93 9.76 30.19
C LEU A 181 9.01 9.37 29.17
N TYR A 182 10.29 9.55 29.51
CA TYR A 182 11.42 9.10 28.71
C TYR A 182 11.39 7.58 28.48
N GLU A 183 11.21 6.80 29.54
CA GLU A 183 11.09 5.33 29.44
C GLU A 183 9.93 4.88 28.53
N ARG A 184 8.78 5.59 28.61
CA ARG A 184 7.67 5.35 27.69
C ARG A 184 8.03 5.68 26.26
N ALA A 185 8.72 6.80 26.04
CA ALA A 185 9.18 7.20 24.71
C ALA A 185 10.14 6.17 24.11
N LEU A 186 11.09 5.64 24.89
CA LEU A 186 11.98 4.55 24.51
C LEU A 186 11.22 3.27 24.14
N ALA A 187 10.21 2.89 24.94
CA ALA A 187 9.39 1.73 24.63
C ALA A 187 8.67 1.88 23.28
N HIS A 188 8.17 3.09 22.97
CA HIS A 188 7.55 3.40 21.68
C HIS A 188 8.57 3.41 20.54
N ARG A 189 9.75 3.99 20.73
CA ARG A 189 10.87 3.95 19.79
C ARG A 189 11.22 2.51 19.42
N ASN A 190 11.35 1.62 20.40
CA ASN A 190 11.69 0.21 20.16
C ASN A 190 10.59 -0.54 19.40
N ARG A 191 9.31 -0.29 19.71
CA ARG A 191 8.19 -0.87 18.95
C ARG A 191 8.13 -0.32 17.52
N ALA A 192 8.47 0.95 17.31
CA ALA A 192 8.58 1.53 15.98
C ALA A 192 9.68 0.85 15.15
N ALA A 193 10.87 0.65 15.72
CA ALA A 193 11.98 -0.02 15.06
C ALA A 193 11.62 -1.45 14.64
N LEU A 194 11.00 -2.22 15.54
CA LEU A 194 10.51 -3.57 15.22
C LEU A 194 9.45 -3.54 14.11
N ALA A 195 8.48 -2.63 14.19
CA ALA A 195 7.45 -2.51 13.18
C ALA A 195 7.99 -2.09 11.81
N LEU A 196 9.03 -1.24 11.74
CA LEU A 196 9.71 -0.91 10.48
C LEU A 196 10.43 -2.11 9.90
N ALA A 197 11.18 -2.85 10.72
CA ALA A 197 11.89 -4.06 10.30
C ALA A 197 10.92 -5.13 9.74
N ASP A 198 9.72 -5.25 10.32
CA ASP A 198 8.66 -6.14 9.83
C ASP A 198 7.90 -5.59 8.59
N GLY A 199 8.20 -4.36 8.16
CA GLY A 199 7.49 -3.67 7.08
C GLY A 199 6.06 -3.23 7.42
N ARG A 200 5.70 -3.16 8.71
CA ARG A 200 4.40 -2.70 9.24
C ARG A 200 4.36 -1.18 9.37
N LEU A 201 4.40 -0.48 8.23
CA LEU A 201 4.60 0.97 8.14
C LEU A 201 3.59 1.80 8.94
N ARG A 202 2.32 1.39 9.02
CA ARG A 202 1.31 2.11 9.83
C ARG A 202 1.58 2.00 11.33
N ALA A 203 1.91 0.80 11.81
CA ALA A 203 2.24 0.57 13.21
C ALA A 203 3.53 1.31 13.60
N ALA A 204 4.53 1.31 12.71
CA ALA A 204 5.72 2.12 12.84
C ALA A 204 5.40 3.61 12.99
N GLY A 205 4.63 4.18 12.07
CA GLY A 205 4.23 5.59 12.11
C GLY A 205 3.48 5.98 13.40
N PHE A 206 2.57 5.11 13.87
CA PHE A 206 1.89 5.31 15.15
C PHE A 206 2.88 5.36 16.32
N HIS A 207 3.78 4.39 16.41
CA HIS A 207 4.73 4.33 17.52
C HIS A 207 5.78 5.45 17.49
N ILE A 208 6.21 5.89 16.30
CA ILE A 208 7.07 7.07 16.16
C ILE A 208 6.37 8.32 16.69
N HIS A 209 5.10 8.54 16.31
CA HIS A 209 4.30 9.66 16.79
C HIS A 209 4.19 9.67 18.33
N GLU A 210 3.82 8.54 18.93
CA GLU A 210 3.73 8.42 20.39
C GLU A 210 5.08 8.65 21.07
N GLY A 211 6.17 8.13 20.50
CA GLY A 211 7.53 8.36 20.99
C GLY A 211 7.87 9.86 21.04
N PHE A 212 7.57 10.60 19.97
CA PHE A 212 7.73 12.06 19.95
C PHE A 212 6.87 12.77 21.00
N TRP A 213 5.63 12.34 21.17
CA TRP A 213 4.72 12.94 22.14
C TRP A 213 5.28 12.81 23.57
N PHE A 214 5.68 11.60 23.96
CA PHE A 214 6.28 11.35 25.27
C PHE A 214 7.62 12.05 25.46
N GLY A 215 8.52 12.00 24.46
CA GLY A 215 9.83 12.65 24.54
C GLY A 215 9.74 14.17 24.68
N ARG A 216 8.85 14.82 23.92
CA ARG A 216 8.60 16.27 24.04
C ARG A 216 7.96 16.63 25.38
N LEU A 217 7.09 15.76 25.90
CA LEU A 217 6.50 15.98 27.20
C LEU A 217 7.56 15.87 28.31
N ALA A 218 8.48 14.91 28.22
CA ALA A 218 9.61 14.79 29.14
C ALA A 218 10.48 16.06 29.17
N LEU A 219 10.89 16.58 28.01
CA LEU A 219 11.63 17.86 27.91
C LEU A 219 10.87 19.02 28.57
N ARG A 220 9.55 19.06 28.42
CA ARG A 220 8.74 20.11 29.05
C ARG A 220 8.81 20.04 30.57
N PHE A 221 8.77 18.85 31.17
CA PHE A 221 8.93 18.70 32.62
C PHE A 221 10.32 19.12 33.08
N ILE A 222 11.38 18.66 32.39
CA ILE A 222 12.77 19.03 32.72
C ILE A 222 12.95 20.55 32.71
N SER A 223 12.45 21.22 31.67
CA SER A 223 12.55 22.68 31.56
C SER A 223 11.74 23.47 32.60
N GLN A 224 10.68 22.87 33.17
CA GLN A 224 9.89 23.49 34.23
C GLN A 224 10.60 23.37 35.58
N ASP A 225 11.20 22.22 35.86
CA ASP A 225 11.96 21.98 37.09
C ASP A 225 13.21 22.88 37.15
N HIS A 226 13.97 22.99 36.05
CA HIS A 226 15.12 23.90 35.97
C HIS A 226 14.77 25.39 36.16
N ARG A 227 13.55 25.82 35.84
CA ARG A 227 13.11 27.19 36.12
C ARG A 227 12.78 27.43 37.58
N ALA A 228 12.30 26.41 38.29
CA ALA A 228 11.98 26.51 39.72
C ALA A 228 13.24 26.65 40.57
N ASP A 229 14.35 26.02 40.16
CA ASP A 229 15.62 26.09 40.90
C ASP A 229 16.38 27.40 40.68
N ASN A 230 16.25 28.03 39.52
CA ASN A 230 16.86 29.34 39.24
C ASN A 230 16.14 30.53 39.92
N LEU A 231 15.00 30.28 40.59
CA LEU A 231 14.21 31.30 41.30
C LEU A 231 14.34 31.20 42.84
N LYS A 232 15.15 30.26 43.34
CA LYS A 232 15.48 30.12 44.77
C LYS A 232 16.84 30.72 45.08
#